data_AF-A0A9E2I0W5-F1
#
_entry.id   AF-A0A9E2I0W5-F1
#
_cell.length_a   1.000
_cell.length_b   1.000
_cell.length_c   1.000
_cell.angle_alpha   90.00
_cell.angle_beta   90.00
_cell.angle_gamma   90.00
#
_symmetry.space_group_name_H-M   'P 1'
#
loop_
_entity.id
_entity.type
_entity.pdbx_description
1 polymer ?
#
loop_
_entity_poly.entity_id
_entity_poly.type
_entity_poly.pdbx_seq_one_letter_code
_entity_poly.pdbx_strand_id
1 'polypeptide(L)'
;MNEQFPDEWTQEEFLREKERLAKEGVKVLLIDTILSSIEKADTVVYNPHELQNEPEGSVFVFYCDTGKATKERLAEFRAKFPKQHCISLRGGRGYWRKNMQLMPDRAAPNGVPKGENE
;
A
#
# COMPACT_ATOMS: atom_id res chain seq x y z
N MET A 1 1.27 -15.43 -10.43
CA MET A 1 0.61 -14.14 -10.75
C MET A 1 1.70 -13.14 -11.07
N ASN A 2 1.64 -12.47 -12.22
CA ASN A 2 2.64 -11.49 -12.66
C ASN A 2 2.06 -10.06 -12.53
N GLU A 3 1.42 -9.79 -11.38
CA GLU A 3 0.86 -8.47 -11.05
C GLU A 3 2.02 -7.53 -10.73
N GLN A 4 2.22 -6.53 -11.59
CA GLN A 4 3.21 -5.49 -11.36
C GLN A 4 2.54 -4.37 -10.56
N PHE A 5 2.86 -4.30 -9.27
CA PHE A 5 2.48 -3.17 -8.43
C PHE A 5 3.37 -1.96 -8.73
N PRO A 6 2.83 -0.72 -8.60
CA PRO A 6 3.65 0.47 -8.70
C PRO A 6 4.69 0.51 -7.57
N ASP A 7 5.76 1.29 -7.76
CA ASP A 7 6.79 1.50 -6.74
C ASP A 7 6.28 2.25 -5.50
N GLU A 8 5.15 2.96 -5.64
CA GLU A 8 4.63 3.89 -4.65
C GLU A 8 3.11 3.85 -4.59
N TRP A 9 2.54 3.88 -3.38
CA TRP A 9 1.10 3.99 -3.13
C TRP A 9 0.79 5.18 -2.24
N THR A 10 -0.33 5.84 -2.50
CA THR A 10 -0.98 6.76 -1.57
C THR A 10 -1.68 6.00 -0.45
N GLN A 11 -2.09 6.71 0.61
CA GLN A 11 -2.93 6.12 1.66
C GLN A 11 -4.23 5.53 1.10
N GLU A 12 -4.85 6.21 0.13
CA GLU A 12 -6.10 5.75 -0.50
C GLU A 12 -5.90 4.43 -1.26
N GLU A 13 -4.85 4.37 -2.09
CA GLU A 13 -4.49 3.15 -2.81
C GLU A 13 -4.16 2.01 -1.85
N PHE A 14 -3.38 2.28 -0.79
CA PHE A 14 -3.08 1.27 0.24
C PHE A 14 -4.34 0.70 0.87
N LEU A 15 -5.28 1.54 1.30
CA LEU A 15 -6.51 1.08 1.93
C LEU A 15 -7.35 0.26 0.94
N ARG A 16 -7.48 0.72 -0.30
CA ARG A 16 -8.29 0.07 -1.34
C ARG A 16 -7.72 -1.29 -1.71
N GLU A 17 -6.42 -1.34 -1.95
CA GLU A 17 -5.73 -2.55 -2.37
C GLU A 17 -5.56 -3.53 -1.21
N LYS A 18 -5.41 -3.05 0.02
CA LYS A 18 -5.47 -3.91 1.21
C LYS A 18 -6.79 -4.67 1.29
N GLU A 19 -7.92 -3.99 1.08
CA GLU A 19 -9.23 -4.64 1.08
C GLU A 19 -9.43 -5.59 -0.11
N ARG A 20 -8.96 -5.22 -1.31
CA ARG A 20 -9.04 -6.07 -2.51
C ARG A 20 -8.22 -7.35 -2.34
N LEU A 21 -6.94 -7.18 -2.01
CA LEU A 21 -5.96 -8.27 -1.89
C LEU A 21 -6.28 -9.20 -0.72
N ALA A 22 -6.83 -8.68 0.38
CA ALA A 22 -7.30 -9.52 1.49
C ALA A 22 -8.40 -10.50 1.06
N LYS A 23 -9.29 -10.12 0.14
CA LYS A 23 -10.32 -11.02 -0.43
C LYS A 23 -9.72 -12.10 -1.32
N GLU A 24 -8.55 -11.84 -1.89
CA GLU A 24 -7.78 -12.78 -2.72
C GLU A 24 -6.84 -13.66 -1.88
N GLY A 25 -6.83 -13.48 -0.54
CA GLY A 25 -5.94 -14.21 0.37
C GLY A 25 -4.51 -13.69 0.40
N VAL A 26 -4.25 -12.52 -0.18
CA VAL A 26 -2.94 -11.87 -0.19
C VAL A 26 -2.80 -10.95 1.01
N LYS A 27 -1.71 -11.13 1.78
CA LYS A 27 -1.45 -10.34 2.98
C LYS A 27 -0.79 -9.01 2.63
N VAL A 28 -1.37 -7.91 3.11
CA VAL A 28 -0.86 -6.55 2.88
C VAL A 28 -0.47 -5.92 4.22
N LEU A 29 0.80 -5.58 4.37
CA LEU A 29 1.39 -5.06 5.61
C LEU A 29 1.93 -3.65 5.42
N LEU A 30 1.65 -2.78 6.39
CA LEU A 30 2.22 -1.43 6.47
C LEU A 30 3.44 -1.46 7.39
N ILE A 31 4.63 -1.27 6.83
CA ILE A 31 5.91 -1.49 7.51
C ILE A 31 6.50 -0.17 8.01
N ASP A 32 6.64 -0.05 9.32
CA ASP A 32 7.26 1.06 10.02
C ASP A 32 8.78 0.96 10.01
N THR A 33 9.44 1.90 9.34
CA THR A 33 10.91 1.97 9.31
C THR A 33 11.51 2.99 10.27
N ILE A 34 10.68 3.73 11.03
CA ILE A 34 11.08 4.83 11.92
C ILE A 34 10.83 4.55 13.41
N LEU A 35 10.36 3.35 13.76
CA LEU A 35 10.01 2.96 15.14
C LEU A 35 9.01 3.95 15.78
N SER A 36 8.14 4.50 14.95
CA SER A 36 7.18 5.52 15.34
C SER A 36 5.89 5.29 14.56
N SER A 37 5.13 4.30 15.05
CA SER A 37 3.88 3.83 14.47
C SER A 37 2.93 4.99 14.16
N ILE A 38 2.30 4.94 12.99
CA ILE A 38 1.24 5.88 12.63
C ILE A 38 0.02 5.65 13.54
N GLU A 39 -0.44 6.71 14.19
CA GLU A 39 -1.61 6.63 15.08
C GLU A 39 -2.85 6.17 14.31
N LYS A 40 -3.58 5.19 14.88
CA LYS A 40 -4.75 4.53 14.29
C LYS A 40 -4.51 3.77 12.98
N ALA A 41 -3.26 3.48 12.63
CA ALA A 41 -2.93 2.55 11.55
C ALA A 41 -2.39 1.24 12.13
N ASP A 42 -2.75 0.14 11.50
CA ASP A 42 -2.18 -1.17 11.81
C ASP A 42 -0.82 -1.29 11.11
N THR A 43 0.27 -1.13 11.88
CA THR A 43 1.65 -1.10 11.36
C THR A 43 2.51 -2.19 12.00
N VAL A 44 3.39 -2.76 11.19
CA VAL A 44 4.40 -3.74 11.64
C VAL A 44 5.77 -3.07 11.65
N VAL A 45 6.53 -3.22 12.72
CA VAL A 45 7.90 -2.71 12.79
C VAL A 45 8.78 -3.44 11.78
N TYR A 46 9.63 -2.70 11.05
CA TYR A 46 10.60 -3.27 10.12
C TYR A 46 11.53 -4.25 10.83
N ASN A 47 11.29 -5.54 10.62
CA ASN A 47 12.15 -6.62 11.06
C ASN A 47 12.32 -7.64 9.92
N PRO A 48 13.46 -7.62 9.22
CA PRO A 48 13.69 -8.51 8.08
C PRO A 48 13.50 -9.99 8.38
N HIS A 49 13.90 -10.43 9.58
CA HIS A 49 13.80 -11.83 9.97
C HIS A 49 12.35 -12.29 10.06
N GLU A 50 11.50 -11.49 10.70
CA GLU A 50 10.08 -11.80 10.84
C GLU A 50 9.34 -11.67 9.49
N LEU A 51 9.66 -10.63 8.73
CA LEU A 51 9.02 -10.35 7.44
C LEU A 51 9.36 -11.39 6.37
N GLN A 52 10.50 -12.08 6.47
CA GLN A 52 10.84 -13.18 5.55
C GLN A 52 9.98 -14.44 5.77
N ASN A 53 9.38 -14.59 6.96
CA ASN A 53 8.49 -15.71 7.28
C ASN A 53 7.04 -15.47 6.82
N GLU A 54 6.74 -14.27 6.32
CA GLU A 54 5.43 -13.94 5.77
C GLU A 54 5.18 -14.66 4.44
N PRO A 55 3.91 -14.95 4.10
CA PRO A 55 3.57 -15.73 2.92
C PRO A 55 4.12 -15.10 1.63
N GLU A 56 4.51 -15.96 0.68
CA GLU A 56 4.95 -15.54 -0.65
C GLU A 56 3.81 -14.79 -1.37
N GLY A 57 4.15 -13.74 -2.11
CA GLY A 57 3.20 -12.85 -2.76
C GLY A 57 2.59 -11.79 -1.83
N SER A 58 2.97 -11.75 -0.55
CA SER A 58 2.57 -10.66 0.36
C SER A 58 3.06 -9.30 -0.15
N VAL A 59 2.29 -8.26 0.14
CA VAL A 59 2.61 -6.88 -0.23
C VAL A 59 3.06 -6.11 0.99
N PHE A 60 4.30 -5.63 0.96
CA PHE A 60 4.91 -4.81 2.00
C PHE A 60 4.96 -3.36 1.56
N VAL A 61 4.25 -2.53 2.30
CA VAL A 61 4.15 -1.09 2.06
C VAL A 61 4.98 -0.41 3.13
N PHE A 62 6.19 0.03 2.77
CA PHE A 62 7.11 0.65 3.69
C PHE A 62 6.80 2.14 3.85
N TYR A 63 6.89 2.68 5.07
CA TYR A 63 6.79 4.12 5.30
C TYR A 63 7.89 4.63 6.23
N CYS A 64 8.19 5.92 6.08
CA CYS A 64 9.03 6.71 7.01
C CYS A 64 8.33 8.05 7.28
N ASP A 65 9.02 9.06 7.80
CA ASP A 65 8.39 10.37 8.06
C ASP A 65 7.90 11.08 6.80
N THR A 66 8.71 11.12 5.74
CA THR A 66 8.44 11.90 4.50
C THR A 66 8.41 11.07 3.20
N GLY A 67 8.52 9.74 3.29
CA GLY A 67 8.49 8.79 2.17
C GLY A 67 9.75 8.76 1.28
N LYS A 68 10.55 9.83 1.23
CA LYS A 68 11.72 9.95 0.34
C LYS A 68 12.74 8.83 0.56
N ALA A 69 13.13 8.61 1.81
CA ALA A 69 14.14 7.62 2.17
C ALA A 69 13.67 6.17 1.94
N THR A 70 12.37 5.93 1.86
CA THR A 70 11.82 4.60 1.60
C THR A 70 11.88 4.26 0.12
N LYS A 71 11.58 5.24 -0.73
CA LYS A 71 11.66 5.10 -2.19
C LYS A 71 13.09 4.84 -2.67
N GLU A 72 14.07 5.55 -2.11
CA GLU A 72 15.49 5.36 -2.45
C GLU A 72 15.99 3.96 -2.07
N ARG A 73 15.46 3.39 -0.97
CA ARG A 73 15.82 2.06 -0.46
C ARG A 73 14.97 0.92 -1.01
N LEU A 74 14.05 1.21 -1.93
CA LEU A 74 13.10 0.22 -2.45
C LEU A 74 13.81 -0.94 -3.17
N ALA A 75 14.90 -0.65 -3.89
CA ALA A 75 15.72 -1.67 -4.53
C ALA A 75 16.35 -2.62 -3.49
N GLU A 76 16.81 -2.10 -2.35
CA GLU A 76 17.35 -2.91 -1.26
C GLU A 76 16.27 -3.78 -0.61
N PHE A 77 15.06 -3.24 -0.41
CA PHE A 77 13.94 -4.03 0.10
C PHE A 77 13.57 -5.17 -0.85
N ARG A 78 13.51 -4.91 -2.16
CA ARG A 78 13.26 -5.94 -3.18
C ARG A 78 14.33 -7.03 -3.19
N ALA A 79 15.59 -6.67 -2.98
CA ALA A 79 16.68 -7.64 -2.85
C ALA A 79 16.54 -8.51 -1.59
N LYS A 80 16.06 -7.95 -0.48
CA LYS A 80 15.83 -8.67 0.79
C LYS A 80 14.58 -9.55 0.78
N PHE A 81 13.55 -9.12 0.06
CA PHE A 81 12.24 -9.78 0.00
C PHE A 81 11.85 -10.10 -1.47
N PRO A 82 12.62 -10.95 -2.18
CA PRO A 82 12.36 -11.24 -3.59
C PRO A 82 11.06 -12.01 -3.83
N LYS A 83 10.49 -12.60 -2.78
CA LYS A 83 9.23 -13.36 -2.77
C LYS A 83 8.01 -12.49 -2.47
N GLN A 84 8.22 -11.23 -2.09
CA GLN A 84 7.17 -10.31 -1.68
C GLN A 84 7.23 -9.04 -2.53
N HIS A 85 6.12 -8.32 -2.60
CA HIS A 85 6.04 -7.06 -3.31
C HIS A 85 6.41 -5.91 -2.38
N CYS A 86 7.44 -5.15 -2.74
CA CYS A 86 7.87 -3.99 -1.98
C CYS A 86 7.38 -2.70 -2.63
N ILE A 87 6.64 -1.90 -1.86
CA ILE A 87 6.02 -0.64 -2.26
C ILE A 87 6.37 0.44 -1.22
N SER A 88 6.57 1.68 -1.65
CA SER A 88 6.76 2.83 -0.76
C SER A 88 5.43 3.57 -0.51
N LEU A 89 5.16 3.97 0.73
CA LEU A 89 4.05 4.86 1.05
C LEU A 89 4.42 6.32 0.69
N ARG A 90 3.65 6.91 -0.22
CA ARG A 90 3.83 8.30 -0.66
C ARG A 90 3.65 9.27 0.50
N GLY A 91 4.63 10.15 0.68
CA GLY A 91 4.61 11.19 1.71
C GLY A 91 4.78 10.67 3.15
N GLY A 92 4.90 9.35 3.34
CA GLY A 92 5.15 8.75 4.63
C GLY A 92 4.08 9.05 5.69
N ARG A 93 4.48 9.01 6.95
CA ARG A 93 3.64 9.31 8.11
C ARG A 93 3.06 10.72 8.05
N GLY A 94 3.82 11.71 7.56
CA GLY A 94 3.38 13.11 7.51
C GLY A 94 2.16 13.35 6.61
N TYR A 95 1.90 12.45 5.65
CA TYR A 95 0.75 12.54 4.76
C TYR A 95 -0.45 11.73 5.24
N TRP A 96 -0.29 10.95 6.31
CA TRP A 96 -1.34 10.06 6.80
C TRP A 96 -2.48 10.82 7.48
N ARG A 97 -3.70 10.62 6.98
CA ARG A 97 -4.93 11.14 7.55
C ARG A 97 -5.59 10.09 8.46
N LYS A 98 -5.58 10.35 9.76
CA LYS A 98 -6.07 9.45 10.83
C LYS A 98 -7.52 8.98 10.68
N ASN A 99 -8.37 9.79 10.05
CA ASN A 99 -9.80 9.50 9.88
C ASN A 99 -10.18 9.40 8.39
N MET A 100 -9.22 9.03 7.52
CA MET A 100 -9.54 8.75 6.13
C MET A 100 -10.45 7.52 6.07
N GLN A 101 -11.64 7.72 5.52
CA GLN A 101 -12.53 6.64 5.14
C GLN A 101 -12.54 6.58 3.62
N LEU A 102 -12.32 5.39 3.07
CA LEU A 102 -12.65 5.16 1.68
C LEU A 102 -14.16 5.33 1.55
N MET A 103 -14.59 6.28 0.73
CA MET A 103 -15.98 6.26 0.31
C MET A 103 -16.18 4.95 -0.46
N PRO A 104 -17.24 4.17 -0.18
CA PRO A 104 -17.56 3.03 -1.02
C PRO A 104 -17.65 3.55 -2.45
N ASP A 105 -17.02 2.83 -3.38
CA ASP A 105 -17.08 3.15 -4.80
C ASP A 105 -18.55 3.44 -5.12
N ARG A 106 -18.88 4.73 -5.33
CA ARG A 106 -20.11 5.06 -6.02
C ARG A 106 -19.81 4.54 -7.40
N ALA A 107 -20.21 3.28 -7.65
CA ALA A 107 -20.33 2.75 -8.99
C ALA A 107 -20.89 3.91 -9.82
N ALA A 108 -20.05 4.46 -10.69
CA ALA A 108 -20.43 5.61 -11.49
C ALA A 108 -21.80 5.28 -12.07
N PRO A 109 -22.82 6.13 -11.92
CA PRO A 109 -24.13 5.80 -12.44
C PRO A 109 -23.98 5.47 -13.92
N ASN A 110 -24.28 4.21 -14.25
CA ASN A 110 -24.34 3.72 -15.61
C ASN A 110 -25.15 4.71 -16.46
N GLY A 111 -24.58 5.09 -17.60
CA GLY A 111 -25.32 5.69 -18.71
C GLY A 111 -25.60 7.18 -18.59
N VAL A 112 -24.67 7.99 -19.13
CA VAL A 112 -25.11 9.18 -19.87
C VAL A 112 -25.36 8.71 -21.31
N PRO A 113 -26.62 8.59 -21.79
CA PRO A 113 -26.84 8.51 -23.22
C PRO A 113 -26.31 9.81 -23.82
N LYS A 114 -25.32 9.70 -24.72
CA LYS A 114 -24.89 10.80 -25.56
C LYS A 114 -26.12 11.30 -26.31
N GLY A 115 -26.46 12.57 -26.10
CA GLY A 115 -27.51 13.24 -26.85
C GLY A 115 -27.21 13.13 -28.34
N GLU A 116 -28.13 12.50 -29.06
CA GLU A 116 -28.32 12.72 -30.49
C GLU A 116 -28.75 14.18 -30.66
N ASN A 117 -27.90 14.98 -31.30
CA ASN A 117 -28.31 16.24 -31.92
C ASN A 117 -28.29 16.00 -33.42
N GLU A 118 -29.50 16.04 -33.97
CA GLU A 118 -29.93 16.62 -35.26
C GLU A 118 -29.31 16.10 -36.57
#